data_AF-A0A8J8FC79-F1
#
_entry.id   AF-A0A8J8FC79-F1
#
_cell.length_a   1.000
_cell.length_b   1.000
_cell.length_c   1.000
_cell.angle_alpha   90.00
_cell.angle_beta   90.00
_cell.angle_gamma   90.00
#
_symmetry.space_group_name_H-M   'P 1'
#
loop_
_entity.id
_entity.type
_entity.pdbx_description
1 polymer ?
#
loop_
_entity_poly.entity_id
_entity_poly.type
_entity_poly.pdbx_seq_one_letter_code
_entity_poly.pdbx_strand_id
1 'polypeptide(L)'
;MVEGICYVCNQSFAAKDKDSVVDKIVEHMLEAHHGWLWGDAMQTKNVLDKCPVCGGTIGKPLAKCPNCGADLIEQFARKVTPNYVKG
;
A
#
# COMPACT_ATOMS: atom_id res chain seq x y z
N MET A 1 -5.23 -5.48 -21.22
CA MET A 1 -4.78 -6.12 -19.97
C MET A 1 -3.89 -5.11 -19.28
N VAL A 2 -4.07 -4.90 -17.98
CA VAL A 2 -3.22 -4.02 -17.19
C VAL A 2 -2.17 -4.87 -16.49
N GLU A 3 -0.94 -4.37 -16.41
CA GLU A 3 0.19 -5.07 -15.82
C GLU A 3 0.83 -4.22 -14.73
N GLY A 4 1.47 -4.85 -13.77
CA GLY A 4 2.22 -4.15 -12.73
C GLY A 4 3.25 -5.06 -12.09
N ILE A 5 4.12 -4.47 -11.27
CA ILE A 5 5.15 -5.22 -10.55
C ILE A 5 5.10 -4.93 -9.05
N CYS A 6 5.42 -5.93 -8.24
CA CYS A 6 5.77 -5.71 -6.84
C CYS A 6 7.10 -4.96 -6.78
N TYR A 7 7.15 -3.82 -6.09
CA TYR A 7 8.36 -3.00 -6.03
C TYR A 7 9.44 -3.53 -5.08
N VAL A 8 9.12 -4.59 -4.31
CA VAL A 8 10.05 -5.26 -3.39
C VAL A 8 10.82 -6.37 -4.09
N CYS A 9 10.12 -7.24 -4.83
CA CYS A 9 10.68 -8.45 -5.43
C CYS A 9 10.62 -8.49 -6.96
N ASN A 10 10.09 -7.45 -7.60
CA ASN A 10 9.93 -7.34 -9.05
C ASN A 10 9.02 -8.42 -9.71
N GLN A 11 8.28 -9.21 -8.92
CA GLN A 11 7.29 -10.15 -9.46
C GLN A 11 6.20 -9.39 -10.23
N SER A 12 5.82 -9.90 -11.41
CA SER A 12 4.80 -9.31 -12.26
C SER A 12 3.40 -9.83 -11.95
N PHE A 13 2.41 -8.96 -12.13
CA PHE A 13 0.99 -9.22 -11.94
C PHE A 13 0.21 -8.63 -13.10
N ALA A 14 -0.85 -9.30 -13.52
CA ALA A 14 -1.74 -8.82 -14.56
C ALA A 14 -3.21 -9.05 -14.20
N ALA A 15 -4.06 -8.12 -14.62
CA ALA A 15 -5.50 -8.20 -14.44
C ALA A 15 -6.26 -7.40 -15.51
N LYS A 16 -7.59 -7.43 -15.42
CA LYS A 16 -8.50 -6.74 -16.35
C LYS A 16 -8.42 -5.21 -16.24
N ASP A 17 -8.17 -4.67 -15.05
CA ASP A 17 -8.16 -3.24 -14.76
C ASP A 17 -7.09 -2.90 -13.70
N LYS A 18 -6.80 -1.60 -13.54
CA LYS A 18 -5.77 -1.07 -12.64
C LYS A 18 -6.04 -1.44 -11.18
N ASP A 19 -7.30 -1.37 -10.76
CA ASP A 19 -7.71 -1.68 -9.38
C ASP A 19 -7.41 -3.15 -9.05
N SER A 20 -7.81 -4.07 -9.93
CA SER A 20 -7.54 -5.50 -9.78
C SER A 20 -6.04 -5.85 -9.80
N VAL A 21 -5.20 -5.08 -10.50
CA VAL A 21 -3.72 -5.28 -10.44
C VAL A 21 -3.17 -4.78 -9.10
N VAL A 22 -3.64 -3.62 -8.64
CA VAL A 22 -3.23 -3.05 -7.35
C VAL A 22 -3.60 -4.02 -6.23
N ASP A 23 -4.82 -4.55 -6.19
CA ASP A 23 -5.24 -5.51 -5.17
C ASP A 23 -4.31 -6.71 -5.11
N LYS A 24 -4.05 -7.36 -6.25
CA LYS A 24 -3.14 -8.52 -6.31
C LYS A 24 -1.73 -8.21 -5.78
N ILE A 25 -1.18 -7.06 -6.13
CA ILE A 25 0.16 -6.67 -5.68
C ILE A 25 0.14 -6.37 -4.17
N VAL A 26 -0.90 -5.69 -3.68
CA VAL A 26 -1.06 -5.36 -2.25
C VAL A 26 -1.22 -6.63 -1.42
N GLU A 27 -2.07 -7.57 -1.84
CA GLU A 27 -2.25 -8.88 -1.21
C GLU A 27 -0.89 -9.61 -1.13
N HIS A 28 -0.18 -9.72 -2.26
CA HIS A 28 1.14 -10.33 -2.29
C HIS A 28 2.15 -9.67 -1.35
N MET A 29 2.18 -8.34 -1.27
CA MET A 29 3.11 -7.63 -0.38
C MET A 29 2.80 -7.88 1.10
N LEU A 30 1.53 -7.95 1.47
CA LEU A 30 1.12 -8.24 2.84
C LEU A 30 1.40 -9.69 3.23
N GLU A 31 1.38 -10.63 2.30
CA GLU A 31 1.71 -12.04 2.56
C GLU A 31 3.22 -12.30 2.56
N ALA A 32 3.95 -11.80 1.56
CA ALA A 32 5.35 -12.15 1.33
C ALA A 32 6.36 -11.12 1.89
N HIS A 33 5.94 -9.87 2.06
CA HIS A 33 6.83 -8.73 2.30
C HIS A 33 6.35 -7.78 3.41
N HIS A 34 5.49 -8.23 4.31
CA HIS A 34 4.90 -7.38 5.35
C HIS A 34 5.94 -6.63 6.19
N GLY A 35 7.04 -7.29 6.57
CA GLY A 35 8.11 -6.65 7.34
C GLY A 35 8.84 -5.55 6.56
N TRP A 36 9.04 -5.74 5.25
CA TRP A 36 9.63 -4.74 4.37
C TRP A 36 8.68 -3.54 4.22
N LEU A 37 7.40 -3.82 3.96
CA LEU A 37 6.35 -2.82 3.82
C LEU A 37 6.15 -2.00 5.10
N TRP A 38 6.22 -2.66 6.26
CA TRP A 38 6.16 -2.01 7.57
C TRP A 38 7.34 -1.05 7.77
N GLY A 39 8.57 -1.49 7.45
CA GLY A 39 9.76 -0.65 7.53
C GLY A 39 9.63 0.62 6.69
N ASP A 40 9.12 0.50 5.47
CA ASP A 40 8.89 1.64 4.58
C ASP A 40 7.76 2.55 5.05
N ALA A 41 6.62 1.99 5.45
CA ALA A 41 5.48 2.75 5.97
C ALA A 41 5.83 3.54 7.23
N MET A 42 6.76 3.05 8.05
CA MET A 42 7.19 3.71 9.29
C MET A 42 8.24 4.80 9.10
N GLN A 43 8.72 5.06 7.87
CA GLN A 43 9.61 6.19 7.61
C GLN A 43 8.84 7.52 7.67
N THR A 44 9.45 8.55 8.26
CA THR A 44 8.84 9.88 8.41
C THR A 44 8.42 10.52 7.08
N LYS A 45 9.13 10.23 5.99
CA LYS A 45 8.82 10.71 4.63
C LYS A 45 7.58 10.05 4.00
N ASN A 46 7.13 8.93 4.55
CA ASN A 46 6.04 8.11 4.02
C ASN A 46 4.75 8.24 4.85
N VAL A 47 4.75 9.12 5.85
CA VAL A 47 3.61 9.37 6.73
C VAL A 47 2.38 9.80 5.94
N LEU A 48 1.22 9.30 6.37
CA LEU A 48 -0.07 9.76 5.89
C LEU A 48 -0.53 10.94 6.75
N ASP A 49 -0.80 12.09 6.14
CA ASP A 49 -1.37 13.24 6.86
C ASP A 49 -2.78 12.94 7.35
N LYS A 50 -3.58 12.27 6.50
CA LYS A 50 -4.96 11.86 6.76
C LYS A 50 -5.14 10.38 6.49
N CYS A 51 -6.03 9.76 7.26
CA CYS A 51 -6.47 8.40 7.00
C CYS A 51 -7.28 8.38 5.70
N PRO A 52 -6.91 7.56 4.70
CA PRO A 52 -7.67 7.47 3.45
C PRO A 52 -9.04 6.79 3.63
N VAL A 53 -9.29 6.14 4.78
CA VAL A 53 -10.57 5.47 5.07
C VAL A 53 -11.58 6.40 5.74
N CYS A 54 -11.19 7.10 6.82
CA CYS A 54 -12.11 7.94 7.60
C CYS A 54 -11.85 9.44 7.50
N GLY A 55 -10.76 9.86 6.84
CA GLY A 55 -10.36 11.27 6.73
C GLY A 55 -9.71 11.87 7.98
N GLY A 56 -9.63 11.12 9.09
CA GLY A 56 -9.05 11.59 10.36
C GLY A 56 -7.54 11.84 10.26
N THR A 57 -7.05 12.84 11.01
CA THR A 57 -5.64 13.24 11.01
C THR A 57 -4.74 12.18 11.66
N ILE A 58 -3.61 11.86 11.02
CA ILE A 58 -2.61 10.90 11.51
C ILE A 58 -1.31 11.64 11.83
N GLY A 59 -0.71 12.32 10.84
CA GLY A 59 0.41 13.25 11.01
C GLY A 59 1.71 12.66 11.60
N LYS A 60 1.77 11.34 11.82
CA LYS A 60 2.94 10.61 12.34
C LYS A 60 2.92 9.15 11.85
N PRO A 61 4.06 8.44 11.85
CA PRO A 61 4.09 7.03 11.45
C PRO A 61 3.28 6.20 12.44
N LEU A 62 2.19 5.61 11.97
CA LEU A 62 1.31 4.72 12.75
C LEU A 62 0.99 3.51 11.91
N ALA A 63 0.95 2.32 12.54
CA ALA A 63 0.51 1.11 11.87
C ALA A 63 -1.01 1.00 11.77
N LYS A 64 -1.77 1.65 12.68
CA LYS A 64 -3.23 1.66 12.68
C LYS A 64 -3.78 3.06 12.93
N CYS A 65 -4.90 3.36 12.26
CA CYS A 65 -5.59 4.61 12.47
C CYS A 65 -6.26 4.64 13.86
N PRO A 66 -6.02 5.65 14.70
CA PRO A 66 -6.64 5.74 16.02
C PRO A 66 -8.14 6.10 15.96
N ASN A 67 -8.64 6.59 14.82
CA ASN A 67 -10.03 7.02 14.67
C ASN A 67 -10.96 5.89 14.21
N CYS A 68 -10.50 5.04 13.27
CA CYS A 68 -11.34 3.99 12.67
C CYS A 68 -10.72 2.58 12.72
N GLY A 69 -9.48 2.43 13.20
CA GLY A 69 -8.81 1.12 13.28
C GLY A 69 -8.24 0.60 11.97
N ALA A 70 -8.35 1.34 10.85
CA ALA A 70 -7.80 0.94 9.56
C ALA A 70 -6.29 0.64 9.63
N ASP A 71 -5.85 -0.40 8.93
CA ASP A 71 -4.45 -0.77 8.83
C ASP A 71 -3.70 0.18 7.89
N LEU A 72 -2.85 1.02 8.45
CA LEU A 72 -2.14 2.05 7.69
C LEU A 72 -0.95 1.50 6.91
N ILE A 73 -0.49 0.28 7.21
CA ILE A 73 0.53 -0.42 6.44
C ILE A 73 -0.08 -0.88 5.11
N GLU A 74 -1.27 -1.46 5.15
CA GLU A 74 -2.06 -1.73 3.94
C GLU A 74 -2.38 -0.44 3.19
N GLN A 75 -2.82 0.62 3.87
CA GLN A 75 -3.13 1.89 3.19
C GLN A 75 -1.88 2.52 2.53
N PHE A 76 -0.71 2.37 3.13
CA PHE A 76 0.55 2.75 2.51
C PHE A 76 0.82 1.93 1.24
N ALA A 77 0.65 0.60 1.28
CA ALA A 77 0.76 -0.26 0.10
C ALA A 77 -0.19 0.19 -1.03
N ARG A 78 -1.46 0.45 -0.72
CA ARG A 78 -2.46 0.94 -1.68
C ARG A 78 -2.09 2.30 -2.27
N LYS A 79 -1.40 3.15 -1.51
CA LYS A 79 -0.89 4.46 -1.98
C LYS A 79 0.29 4.33 -2.94
N VAL A 80 1.24 3.43 -2.68
CA VAL A 80 2.49 3.34 -3.47
C VAL A 80 2.37 2.45 -4.70
N THR A 81 1.58 1.38 -4.62
CA THR A 81 1.44 0.37 -5.68
C THR A 81 1.05 0.95 -7.05
N PRO A 82 0.13 1.94 -7.16
CA PRO A 82 -0.24 2.50 -8.46
C PRO A 82 0.94 3.06 -9.28
N ASN A 83 2.04 3.46 -8.64
CA ASN A 83 3.25 3.93 -9.34
C ASN A 83 4.00 2.82 -10.09
N TYR A 84 3.67 1.56 -9.81
CA TYR A 84 4.28 0.36 -10.41
C TYR A 84 3.33 -0.38 -11.35
N VAL A 85 2.16 0.21 -11.63
CA VAL A 85 1.16 -0.34 -12.55
C VAL A 85 1.20 0.43 -13.87
N LYS A 86 1.30 -0.30 -14.98
CA LYS A 86 1.26 0.21 -16.35
C LYS A 86 -0.01 -0.29 -17.04
N GLY A 87 -0.75 0.63 -17.62
CA GLY A 87 -1.97 0.33 -18.38
C GLY A 87 -2.45 1.53 -19.14
#